data_AF-A0A261GG29-F1
#
_entry.id   AF-A0A261GG29-F1
#
_cell.length_a   1.000
_cell.length_b   1.000
_cell.length_c   1.000
_cell.angle_alpha   90.00
_cell.angle_beta   90.00
_cell.angle_gamma   90.00
#
_symmetry.space_group_name_H-M   'P 1'
#
loop_
_entity.id
_entity.type
_entity.pdbx_description
1 polymer ?
#
loop_
_entity_poly.entity_id
_entity_poly.type
_entity_poly.pdbx_seq_one_letter_code
_entity_poly.pdbx_strand_id
1 'polypeptide(L)'
;AMIDDLLIGQVAKLIPRKGRSLPRNAAYWAGLQAAVAATDAWPTASHLHADLKRLTGYVDVYHNPLTGRDEIRPQSTAFDKMSEAEFAAFFRLAQLKFTERMGFDAWAREGHE
;
A
#
# COMPACT_ATOMS: atom_id res chain seq x y z
N ALA A 1 18.49 -10.88 -13.77
CA ALA A 1 19.47 -10.85 -14.87
C ALA A 1 20.27 -9.58 -14.70
N MET A 2 21.60 -9.70 -14.63
CA MET A 2 22.45 -8.52 -14.66
C MET A 2 22.34 -7.91 -16.06
N ILE A 3 22.59 -6.60 -16.21
CA ILE A 3 22.56 -5.96 -17.54
C ILE A 3 23.53 -6.66 -18.51
N ASP A 4 24.58 -7.26 -17.96
CA ASP A 4 25.61 -8.01 -18.69
C ASP A 4 25.12 -9.33 -19.32
N ASP A 5 23.92 -9.81 -18.95
CA ASP A 5 23.31 -11.03 -19.54
C ASP A 5 22.42 -10.75 -20.78
N LEU A 6 22.26 -9.48 -21.18
CA LEU A 6 21.44 -9.14 -22.35
C LEU A 6 22.13 -9.61 -23.64
N LEU A 7 21.41 -10.38 -24.45
CA LEU A 7 21.90 -10.86 -25.74
C LEU A 7 22.00 -9.72 -26.75
N ILE A 8 23.01 -9.79 -27.62
CA ILE A 8 23.21 -8.81 -28.70
C ILE A 8 21.95 -8.78 -29.58
N GLY A 9 21.39 -7.58 -29.77
CA GLY A 9 20.15 -7.35 -30.54
C GLY A 9 18.91 -7.09 -29.69
N GLN A 10 18.99 -7.20 -28.36
CA GLN A 10 17.91 -6.84 -27.46
C GLN A 10 17.90 -5.33 -27.16
N VAL A 11 16.72 -4.72 -27.19
CA VAL A 11 16.51 -3.31 -26.83
C VAL A 11 15.85 -3.26 -25.44
N ALA A 12 16.59 -2.77 -24.44
CA ALA A 12 16.06 -2.58 -23.10
C ALA A 12 15.59 -1.13 -22.88
N LYS A 13 14.39 -0.97 -22.31
CA LYS A 13 13.90 0.35 -21.87
C LYS A 13 14.21 0.54 -20.39
N LEU A 14 15.29 1.26 -20.08
CA LEU A 14 15.57 1.71 -18.71
C LEU A 14 14.71 2.93 -18.39
N ILE A 15 13.88 2.81 -17.36
CA ILE A 15 13.12 3.92 -16.80
C ILE A 15 13.66 4.13 -15.39
N PRO A 16 14.48 5.17 -15.13
CA PRO A 16 14.90 5.50 -13.78
C PRO A 16 13.65 5.87 -12.98
N ARG A 17 13.32 5.06 -11.98
CA ARG A 17 12.23 5.32 -11.06
C ARG A 17 12.83 5.83 -9.77
N LYS A 18 12.44 7.03 -9.35
CA LYS A 18 12.60 7.47 -7.96
C LYS A 18 11.54 6.72 -7.13
N GLY A 19 11.76 5.42 -6.94
CA GLY A 19 10.88 4.57 -6.15
C GLY A 19 10.98 4.95 -4.67
N ARG A 20 9.89 4.72 -3.92
CA ARG A 20 9.94 4.66 -2.45
C ARG A 20 11.13 3.82 -2.00
N SER A 21 11.63 4.09 -0.80
CA SER A 21 12.48 3.11 -0.12
C SER A 21 11.73 1.77 -0.01
N LEU A 22 12.28 0.74 -0.67
CA LEU A 22 11.83 -0.66 -0.58
C LEU A 22 11.61 -1.10 0.89
N PRO A 23 12.46 -0.72 1.86
CA PRO A 23 12.28 -1.08 3.26
C PRO A 23 10.94 -0.64 3.85
N ARG A 24 10.46 0.55 3.50
CA ARG A 24 9.21 1.07 4.07
C ARG A 24 7.97 0.41 3.48
N ASN A 25 8.01 0.09 2.18
CA ASN A 25 6.94 -0.70 1.59
C ASN A 25 6.89 -2.12 2.19
N ALA A 26 8.06 -2.74 2.40
CA ALA A 26 8.14 -4.03 3.07
C ALA A 26 7.58 -3.96 4.51
N ALA A 27 7.98 -2.95 5.29
CA ALA A 27 7.48 -2.74 6.66
C ALA A 27 5.96 -2.54 6.69
N TYR A 28 5.40 -1.79 5.72
CA TYR A 28 3.96 -1.62 5.59
C TYR A 28 3.24 -2.96 5.45
N TRP A 29 3.64 -3.77 4.46
CA TRP A 29 3.02 -5.07 4.21
C TRP A 29 3.24 -6.06 5.35
N ALA A 30 4.41 -6.03 6.02
CA ALA A 30 4.67 -6.87 7.18
C ALA A 30 3.66 -6.60 8.32
N GLY A 31 3.41 -5.34 8.67
CA GLY A 31 2.43 -5.03 9.71
C GLY A 31 0.99 -5.29 9.27
N LEU A 32 0.66 -5.22 7.97
CA LEU A 32 -0.66 -5.69 7.50
C LEU A 32 -0.85 -7.19 7.73
N GLN A 33 0.19 -7.99 7.51
CA GLN A 33 0.14 -9.43 7.78
C GLN A 33 0.01 -9.70 9.28
N ALA A 34 0.76 -8.96 10.12
CA ALA A 34 0.64 -9.05 11.57
C ALA A 34 -0.76 -8.66 12.06
N ALA A 35 -1.34 -7.59 11.52
CA ALA A 35 -2.71 -7.16 11.82
C ALA A 35 -3.75 -8.21 11.46
N VAL A 36 -3.64 -8.81 10.27
CA VAL A 36 -4.54 -9.88 9.82
C VAL A 36 -4.41 -11.10 10.72
N ALA A 37 -3.19 -11.52 11.05
CA ALA A 37 -2.94 -12.66 11.94
C ALA A 37 -3.46 -12.42 13.36
N ALA A 38 -3.38 -11.18 13.88
CA ALA A 38 -3.82 -10.84 15.22
C ALA A 38 -5.35 -10.70 15.36
N THR A 39 -6.05 -10.37 14.28
CA THR A 39 -7.48 -10.00 14.34
C THR A 39 -8.41 -10.99 13.67
N ASP A 40 -7.90 -11.76 12.70
CA ASP A 40 -8.67 -12.63 11.79
C ASP A 40 -9.87 -11.92 11.11
N ALA A 41 -9.89 -10.59 11.12
CA ALA A 41 -11.00 -9.78 10.63
C ALA A 41 -10.99 -9.61 9.11
N TRP A 42 -9.86 -9.88 8.46
CA TRP A 42 -9.70 -9.81 7.01
C TRP A 42 -9.14 -11.12 6.46
N PRO A 43 -9.63 -11.59 5.30
CA PRO A 43 -9.09 -12.81 4.69
C PRO A 43 -7.62 -12.69 4.28
N THR A 44 -7.17 -11.50 3.87
CA THR A 44 -5.79 -11.24 3.46
C THR A 44 -5.36 -9.79 3.74
N ALA A 45 -4.05 -9.54 3.80
CA ALA A 45 -3.48 -8.20 3.89
C ALA A 45 -3.95 -7.24 2.77
N SER A 46 -4.28 -7.77 1.58
CA SER A 46 -4.81 -6.97 0.48
C SER A 46 -6.21 -6.42 0.78
N HIS A 47 -7.04 -7.18 1.50
CA HIS A 47 -8.37 -6.72 1.92
C HIS A 47 -8.24 -5.61 2.97
N LEU A 48 -7.38 -5.81 3.97
CA LEU A 48 -7.08 -4.78 4.97
C LEU A 48 -6.52 -3.51 4.32
N HIS A 49 -5.62 -3.65 3.34
CA HIS A 49 -5.10 -2.51 2.57
C HIS A 49 -6.23 -1.73 1.87
N ALA A 50 -7.19 -2.41 1.25
CA ALA A 50 -8.32 -1.76 0.57
C ALA A 50 -9.20 -0.97 1.55
N ASP A 51 -9.46 -1.53 2.74
CA ASP A 51 -10.24 -0.84 3.77
C ASP A 51 -9.49 0.32 4.39
N LEU A 52 -8.17 0.20 4.61
CA LEU A 52 -7.36 1.32 5.06
C LEU A 52 -7.35 2.48 4.07
N LYS A 53 -7.35 2.23 2.75
CA LYS A 53 -7.49 3.29 1.75
C LYS A 53 -8.84 4.01 1.84
N ARG A 54 -9.92 3.27 2.10
CA ARG A 54 -11.25 3.85 2.32
C ARG A 54 -11.28 4.68 3.60
N LEU A 55 -10.74 4.15 4.69
CA LEU A 55 -10.73 4.78 6.00
C LEU A 55 -9.89 6.07 6.04
N THR A 56 -8.82 6.12 5.25
CA THR A 56 -7.93 7.28 5.13
C THR A 56 -8.41 8.30 4.10
N GLY A 57 -9.50 8.04 3.38
CA GLY A 57 -10.04 8.94 2.37
C GLY A 57 -9.29 8.94 1.03
N TYR A 58 -8.39 7.98 0.80
CA TYR A 58 -7.71 7.78 -0.48
C TYR A 58 -8.62 7.04 -1.46
N VAL A 59 -9.77 7.64 -1.75
CA VAL A 59 -10.81 7.14 -2.64
C VAL A 59 -11.24 8.26 -3.58
N ASP A 60 -11.52 7.92 -4.83
CA ASP A 60 -12.24 8.79 -5.75
C ASP A 60 -13.71 8.39 -5.76
N VAL A 61 -14.60 9.37 -5.73
CA VAL A 61 -16.01 9.18 -6.04
C VAL A 61 -16.19 9.46 -7.52
N TYR A 62 -16.66 8.46 -8.27
CA TYR A 62 -16.92 8.63 -9.70
C TYR A 62 -18.36 8.22 -10.02
N HIS A 63 -18.97 8.96 -10.93
CA HIS A 63 -20.29 8.61 -11.43
C HIS A 63 -20.14 7.52 -12.50
N ASN A 64 -20.71 6.33 -12.25
CA ASN A 64 -20.66 5.24 -13.21
C ASN A 64 -21.76 5.43 -14.26
N PRO A 65 -21.42 5.69 -15.54
CA PRO A 65 -22.42 5.93 -16.58
C PRO A 65 -23.23 4.68 -16.95
N LEU A 66 -22.77 3.48 -16.60
CA LEU A 66 -23.46 2.21 -16.88
C LEU A 66 -24.49 1.85 -15.82
N THR A 67 -24.24 2.23 -14.55
CA THR A 67 -25.14 1.93 -13.43
C THR A 67 -25.95 3.15 -12.99
N GLY A 68 -25.57 4.35 -13.44
CA GLY A 68 -26.19 5.63 -13.06
C GLY A 68 -25.98 6.00 -11.60
N ARG A 69 -24.98 5.40 -10.93
CA ARG A 69 -24.73 5.54 -9.50
C ARG A 69 -23.34 6.06 -9.23
N ASP A 70 -23.20 6.76 -8.12
CA ASP A 70 -21.90 7.17 -7.61
C ASP A 70 -21.23 5.97 -6.94
N GLU A 71 -20.02 5.65 -7.39
CA GLU A 71 -19.22 4.53 -6.92
C GLU A 71 -17.91 5.02 -6.30
N ILE A 72 -17.52 4.40 -5.19
CA ILE A 72 -16.28 4.71 -4.49
C ILE A 72 -15.17 3.80 -5.02
N ARG A 73 -14.17 4.39 -5.67
CA ARG A 73 -13.02 3.68 -6.19
C ARG A 73 -11.79 3.97 -5.33
N PRO A 74 -11.16 2.98 -4.68
CA PRO A 74 -9.91 3.20 -3.97
C PRO A 74 -8.82 3.65 -4.94
N GLN A 75 -8.12 4.73 -4.60
CA GLN A 75 -6.98 5.19 -5.39
C GLN A 75 -5.87 4.13 -5.39
N SER A 76 -5.09 4.10 -6.47
CA SER A 76 -3.93 3.22 -6.56
C SER A 76 -2.76 3.82 -5.80
N THR A 77 -2.24 3.10 -4.82
CA THR A 77 -1.02 3.46 -4.09
C THR A 77 0.24 2.90 -4.76
N ALA A 78 0.15 2.53 -6.03
CA ALA A 78 1.25 1.95 -6.81
C ALA A 78 2.43 2.92 -6.92
N PHE A 79 3.64 2.38 -7.10
CA PHE A 79 4.90 3.12 -7.13
C PHE A 79 5.01 4.16 -8.25
N ASP A 80 4.15 4.09 -9.27
CA ASP A 80 4.03 5.05 -10.37
C ASP A 80 2.98 6.14 -10.14
N LYS A 81 2.11 5.96 -9.15
CA LYS A 81 0.96 6.84 -8.90
C LYS A 81 1.07 7.64 -7.61
N MET A 82 2.02 7.30 -6.74
CA MET A 82 2.18 7.95 -5.44
C MET A 82 3.65 8.13 -5.10
N SER A 83 4.03 9.35 -4.77
CA SER A 83 5.38 9.68 -4.31
C SER A 83 5.70 9.04 -2.96
N GLU A 84 6.97 9.07 -2.61
CA GLU A 84 7.45 8.56 -1.33
C GLU A 84 6.91 9.34 -0.11
N ALA A 85 6.78 10.66 -0.25
CA ALA A 85 6.26 11.54 0.79
C ALA A 85 4.75 11.31 1.01
N GLU A 86 3.99 11.22 -0.07
CA GLU A 86 2.55 10.91 0.00
C GLU A 86 2.32 9.56 0.68
N PHE A 87 3.14 8.55 0.38
CA PHE A 87 3.02 7.28 1.08
C PHE A 87 3.39 7.34 2.55
N ALA A 88 4.35 8.18 2.93
CA ALA A 88 4.69 8.36 4.33
C ALA A 88 3.48 8.89 5.10
N ALA A 89 2.82 9.89 4.52
CA ALA A 89 1.61 10.47 5.08
C ALA A 89 0.47 9.43 5.15
N PHE A 90 0.21 8.72 4.05
CA PHE A 90 -0.79 7.65 4.02
C PHE A 90 -0.50 6.56 5.06
N PHE A 91 0.75 6.07 5.13
CA PHE A 91 1.11 5.00 6.04
C PHE A 91 0.95 5.44 7.50
N ARG A 92 1.38 6.65 7.85
CA ARG A 92 1.20 7.19 9.20
C ARG A 92 -0.27 7.34 9.56
N LEU A 93 -1.09 7.83 8.63
CA LEU A 93 -2.53 7.97 8.85
C LEU A 93 -3.23 6.61 8.98
N ALA A 94 -2.82 5.62 8.18
CA ALA A 94 -3.32 4.26 8.24
C ALA A 94 -2.99 3.59 9.59
N GLN A 95 -1.76 3.73 10.07
CA GLN A 95 -1.36 3.24 11.41
C GLN A 95 -2.23 3.87 12.50
N LEU A 96 -2.33 5.21 12.52
CA LEU A 96 -3.13 5.93 13.52
C LEU A 96 -4.58 5.44 13.52
N LYS A 97 -5.21 5.38 12.34
CA LYS A 97 -6.61 4.96 12.20
C LYS A 97 -6.83 3.49 12.55
N PHE A 98 -5.86 2.63 12.25
CA PHE A 98 -5.91 1.22 12.65
C PHE A 98 -5.84 1.10 14.18
N THR A 99 -4.84 1.72 14.82
CA THR A 99 -4.68 1.67 16.28
C THR A 99 -5.88 2.26 17.01
N GLU A 100 -6.43 3.38 16.54
CA GLU A 100 -7.67 3.97 17.06
C GLU A 100 -8.86 3.00 17.05
N ARG A 101 -8.95 2.14 16.01
CA ARG A 101 -10.09 1.25 15.81
C ARG A 101 -9.91 -0.12 16.46
N MET A 102 -8.69 -0.65 16.43
CA MET A 102 -8.39 -2.02 16.85
C MET A 102 -7.80 -2.07 18.26
N GLY A 103 -7.33 -0.95 18.80
CA GLY A 103 -6.78 -0.85 20.16
C GLY A 103 -5.36 -1.38 20.33
N PHE A 104 -4.67 -1.73 19.24
CA PHE A 104 -3.27 -2.16 19.25
C PHE A 104 -2.54 -1.69 17.98
N ASP A 105 -1.21 -1.64 18.04
CA ASP A 105 -0.35 -1.29 16.91
C ASP A 105 0.29 -2.55 16.30
N ALA A 106 -0.10 -2.88 15.07
CA ALA A 106 0.45 -4.00 14.33
C ALA A 106 1.86 -3.74 13.73
N TRP A 107 2.33 -2.50 13.76
CA TRP A 107 3.66 -2.08 13.29
C TRP A 107 4.62 -1.75 14.43
N ALA A 108 4.17 -1.86 15.69
CA ALA A 108 5.05 -1.84 16.83
C ALA A 108 6.02 -3.02 16.69
N ARG A 109 7.28 -2.74 16.35
CA ARG A 109 8.32 -3.76 16.39
C ARG A 109 8.40 -4.20 17.85
N GLU A 110 8.12 -5.47 18.13
CA GLU A 110 8.55 -6.06 19.40
C GLU A 110 10.03 -5.69 19.55
N GLY A 111 10.32 -4.96 20.63
CA GLY A 111 11.66 -4.51 20.94
C GLY A 111 12.53 -5.75 21.05
N HIS A 112 13.28 -6.04 19.99
CA HIS A 112 14.45 -6.87 20.12
C HIS A 112 15.51 -5.97 20.77
N GLU A 113 15.44 -5.90 22.10
CA GLU A 113 16.61 -5.63 22.94
C GLU A 113 17.64 -6.76 22.79
#